data_AF-A0A9X8HFP1-F1
#
_entry.id   AF-A0A9X8HFP1-F1
#
_cell.length_a   1.000
_cell.length_b   1.000
_cell.length_c   1.000
_cell.angle_alpha   90.00
_cell.angle_beta   90.00
_cell.angle_gamma   90.00
#
_symmetry.space_group_name_H-M   'P 1'
#
loop_
_entity.id
_entity.type
_entity.pdbx_description
1 polymer ?
#
loop_
_entity_poly.entity_id
_entity_poly.type
_entity_poly.pdbx_seq_one_letter_code
_entity_poly.pdbx_strand_id
1 'polypeptide(L)'
;WIDNDNGDVCDSYPPTLVVPASLSQSSIESAAGFRAKGRLPVVTWLHPVHKSILARSSQPLLGRLLSGASCNMDEGIVNCYRQRPGPSKPFYIFDARKSKAAAGNRLMGKGGVETSENYEGAIIYHLNIANMYKMQASYQARVLEVEGASALVHCSDGWDRTCQLVCLAQVMLDPHYRTLHGFATLVEKDWCLFGHKRLGGNRGKDPMRAKMSPIFFQFLDAVFQMLSQFPNAFEFNEHCLLHLANALTSGLYGTFVYDSYQQRKLAGVASRTVSVWTPLCAAASFFLNPDYTPVVGPLWVWTGHQALKLWTNYFLQHHELQTTRVAGKSLTPSASLTSALDTLSTHEPSPEE
;
A
#
# COMPACT_ATOMS: atom_id res chain seq x y z
N TRP A 1 -1.43 21.13 -9.83
CA TRP A 1 -0.90 20.62 -8.56
C TRP A 1 -0.62 21.79 -7.65
N ILE A 2 -0.45 21.56 -6.35
CA ILE A 2 -0.07 22.56 -5.34
C ILE A 2 1.34 22.27 -4.84
N ASP A 3 2.08 23.32 -4.54
CA ASP A 3 3.38 23.25 -3.87
C ASP A 3 3.21 23.02 -2.36
N ASN A 4 3.87 22.00 -1.85
CA ASN A 4 3.94 21.65 -0.43
C ASN A 4 5.40 21.32 -0.05
N ASP A 5 6.39 21.88 -0.76
CA ASP A 5 7.82 21.60 -0.56
C ASP A 5 8.35 22.03 0.82
N ASN A 6 7.66 22.97 1.48
CA ASN A 6 7.93 23.35 2.88
C ASN A 6 7.01 22.65 3.90
N GLY A 7 6.01 21.89 3.44
CA GLY A 7 5.06 21.20 4.30
C GLY A 7 3.94 22.08 4.86
N ASP A 8 3.74 23.28 4.30
CA ASP A 8 2.77 24.28 4.79
C ASP A 8 1.31 23.78 4.76
N VAL A 9 0.95 22.95 3.78
CA VAL A 9 -0.38 22.32 3.71
C VAL A 9 -0.42 21.06 4.58
N CYS A 10 0.59 20.20 4.46
CA CYS A 10 0.74 19.01 5.28
C CYS A 10 2.20 18.53 5.32
N ASP A 11 2.82 18.58 6.50
CA ASP A 11 4.23 18.22 6.76
C ASP A 11 4.58 16.74 6.50
N SER A 12 3.55 15.89 6.41
CA SER A 12 3.66 14.44 6.22
C SER A 12 3.23 13.99 4.82
N TYR A 13 2.93 14.94 3.94
CA TYR A 13 2.64 14.71 2.52
C TYR A 13 3.86 15.03 1.63
N PRO A 14 3.81 14.61 0.34
CA PRO A 14 4.83 14.92 -0.65
C PRO A 14 5.02 16.44 -0.88
N PRO A 15 6.12 16.87 -1.51
CA PRO A 15 6.33 18.27 -1.90
C PRO A 15 5.35 18.78 -2.96
N THR A 16 4.59 17.90 -3.61
CA THR A 16 3.64 18.27 -4.66
C THR A 16 2.35 17.49 -4.49
N LEU A 17 1.21 18.20 -4.44
CA LEU A 17 -0.11 17.62 -4.21
C LEU A 17 -1.00 17.78 -5.44
N VAL A 18 -1.69 16.72 -5.84
CA VAL A 18 -2.65 16.76 -6.93
C VAL A 18 -4.07 16.84 -6.35
N VAL A 19 -4.72 17.98 -6.59
CA VAL A 19 -6.10 18.28 -6.20
C VAL A 19 -6.80 19.05 -7.34
N PRO A 20 -8.13 19.27 -7.27
CA PRO A 20 -8.86 20.04 -8.28
C PRO A 20 -8.30 21.45 -8.47
N ALA A 21 -8.15 21.88 -9.73
CA ALA A 21 -7.58 23.18 -10.09
C ALA A 21 -8.46 24.37 -9.67
N SER A 22 -9.73 24.14 -9.33
CA SER A 22 -10.69 25.16 -8.90
C SER A 22 -10.53 25.60 -7.44
N LEU A 23 -9.70 24.93 -6.64
CA LEU A 23 -9.55 25.26 -5.22
C LEU A 23 -8.64 26.47 -5.02
N SER A 24 -9.06 27.40 -4.15
CA SER A 24 -8.17 28.44 -3.62
C SER A 24 -7.31 27.91 -2.48
N GLN A 25 -6.25 28.63 -2.14
CA GLN A 25 -5.40 28.35 -0.97
C GLN A 25 -6.22 28.22 0.32
N SER A 26 -7.20 29.11 0.54
CA SER A 26 -8.10 29.04 1.71
C SER A 26 -9.00 27.81 1.71
N SER A 27 -9.47 27.35 0.55
CA SER A 27 -10.23 26.09 0.43
C SER A 27 -9.37 24.89 0.81
N ILE A 28 -8.10 24.88 0.39
CA ILE A 28 -7.13 23.82 0.69
C ILE A 28 -6.86 23.77 2.20
N GLU A 29 -6.58 24.91 2.82
CA GLU A 29 -6.34 25.02 4.26
C GLU A 29 -7.56 24.58 5.09
N SER A 30 -8.76 24.96 4.66
CA SER A 30 -10.01 24.53 5.30
C SER A 30 -10.20 23.02 5.23
N ALA A 31 -10.00 22.40 4.05
CA ALA A 31 -10.10 20.96 3.89
C ALA A 31 -9.00 20.19 4.65
N ALA A 32 -7.75 20.71 4.65
CA ALA A 32 -6.66 20.16 5.44
C ALA A 32 -6.98 20.22 6.94
N GLY A 33 -7.49 21.34 7.43
CA GLY A 33 -7.91 21.51 8.84
C GLY A 33 -9.03 20.57 9.26
N PHE A 34 -9.85 20.08 8.32
CA PHE A 34 -10.91 19.11 8.58
C PHE A 34 -10.42 17.65 8.57
N ARG A 35 -9.18 17.38 8.16
CA ARG A 35 -8.64 16.02 8.03
C ARG A 35 -7.57 15.78 9.08
N ALA A 36 -7.58 14.61 9.71
CA ALA A 36 -6.62 14.30 10.76
C ALA A 36 -5.17 14.51 10.25
N LYS A 37 -4.38 15.32 10.98
CA LYS A 37 -2.99 15.68 10.64
C LYS A 37 -2.83 16.45 9.32
N GLY A 38 -3.86 17.17 8.86
CA GLY A 38 -3.77 17.97 7.64
C GLY A 38 -3.85 17.15 6.34
N ARG A 39 -4.08 15.83 6.43
CA ARG A 39 -3.95 14.89 5.30
C ARG A 39 -5.24 14.86 4.47
N LEU A 40 -5.48 15.97 3.77
CA LEU A 40 -6.62 16.17 2.87
C LEU A 40 -6.69 15.15 1.72
N PRO A 41 -7.87 14.95 1.09
CA PRO A 41 -8.02 14.09 -0.09
C PRO A 41 -7.18 14.57 -1.27
N VAL A 42 -6.18 13.77 -1.64
CA VAL A 42 -5.31 14.02 -2.80
C VAL A 42 -5.30 12.83 -3.75
N VAL A 43 -5.16 13.10 -5.04
CA VAL A 43 -5.08 12.06 -6.07
C VAL A 43 -3.75 11.32 -5.96
N THR A 44 -3.79 9.99 -6.01
CA THR A 44 -2.59 9.15 -6.13
C THR A 44 -2.50 8.40 -7.46
N TRP A 45 -3.65 8.14 -8.11
CA TRP A 45 -3.70 7.53 -9.43
C TRP A 45 -4.93 7.97 -10.23
N LEU A 46 -4.80 8.00 -11.55
CA LEU A 46 -5.85 8.38 -12.49
C LEU A 46 -5.95 7.32 -13.59
N HIS A 47 -7.15 6.79 -13.80
CA HIS A 47 -7.37 5.77 -14.82
C HIS A 47 -7.16 6.32 -16.24
N PRO A 48 -6.34 5.66 -17.09
CA PRO A 48 -5.96 6.21 -18.40
C PRO A 48 -7.16 6.38 -19.34
N VAL A 49 -8.11 5.44 -19.32
CA VAL A 49 -9.33 5.47 -20.15
C VAL A 49 -10.51 6.19 -19.47
N HIS A 50 -11.05 5.62 -18.39
CA HIS A 50 -12.27 6.13 -17.72
C HIS A 50 -12.10 7.44 -16.96
N LYS A 51 -10.85 7.90 -16.76
CA LYS A 51 -10.51 9.06 -15.93
C LYS A 51 -11.06 8.97 -14.50
N SER A 52 -11.41 7.76 -14.03
CA SER A 52 -11.74 7.49 -12.63
C SER A 52 -10.51 7.77 -11.76
N ILE A 53 -10.75 8.37 -10.60
CA ILE A 53 -9.71 8.84 -9.70
C ILE A 53 -9.58 7.89 -8.53
N LEU A 54 -8.35 7.52 -8.18
CA LEU A 54 -8.02 6.95 -6.89
C LEU A 54 -7.36 8.03 -6.04
N ALA A 55 -8.04 8.43 -4.97
CA ALA A 55 -7.58 9.42 -4.02
C ALA A 55 -7.30 8.78 -2.65
N ARG A 56 -6.50 9.48 -1.84
CA ARG A 56 -6.15 9.07 -0.47
C ARG A 56 -6.22 10.23 0.51
N SER A 57 -6.54 9.93 1.77
CA SER A 57 -6.58 10.90 2.86
C SER A 57 -6.41 10.24 4.24
N SER A 58 -6.43 11.03 5.30
CA SER A 58 -6.79 10.58 6.65
C SER A 58 -8.30 10.72 6.91
N GLN A 59 -8.77 10.24 8.07
CA GLN A 59 -10.18 10.37 8.46
C GLN A 59 -10.62 11.85 8.59
N PRO A 60 -11.90 12.16 8.31
CA PRO A 60 -12.46 13.48 8.58
C PRO A 60 -12.66 13.71 10.08
N LEU A 61 -12.51 14.96 10.54
CA LEU A 61 -12.64 15.42 11.92
C LEU A 61 -14.08 15.86 12.20
N LEU A 62 -15.00 14.89 12.22
CA LEU A 62 -16.45 15.11 12.36
C LEU A 62 -16.91 15.65 13.73
N GLY A 63 -16.00 16.04 14.62
CA GLY A 63 -16.34 16.44 15.98
C GLY A 63 -16.83 15.30 16.87
N ARG A 64 -17.46 15.65 18.00
CA ARG A 64 -18.05 14.68 18.95
C ARG A 64 -19.45 14.27 18.49
N LEU A 65 -19.96 13.16 19.03
CA LEU A 65 -21.25 12.58 18.62
C LEU A 65 -22.43 13.57 18.68
N LEU A 66 -22.44 14.46 19.68
CA LEU A 66 -23.49 15.46 19.91
C LEU A 66 -23.22 16.83 19.25
N SER A 67 -22.06 16.99 18.63
CA SER A 67 -21.62 18.23 17.97
C SER A 67 -20.85 17.86 16.70
N GLY A 68 -21.62 17.48 15.69
CA GLY A 68 -21.12 17.10 14.37
C GLY A 68 -20.49 18.28 13.65
N ALA A 69 -19.35 18.06 13.01
CA ALA A 69 -18.71 19.01 12.11
C ALA A 69 -18.79 18.51 10.66
N SER A 70 -19.06 19.43 9.74
CA SER A 70 -18.98 19.22 8.29
C SER A 70 -17.99 20.21 7.68
N CYS A 71 -17.60 19.98 6.42
CA CYS A 71 -16.69 20.87 5.72
C CYS A 71 -17.03 20.89 4.24
N ASN A 72 -17.70 21.95 3.81
CA ASN A 72 -18.11 22.15 2.41
C ASN A 72 -16.91 22.11 1.45
N MET A 73 -15.71 22.51 1.90
CA MET A 73 -14.50 22.46 1.08
C MET A 73 -14.01 21.02 0.89
N ASP A 74 -14.00 20.19 1.94
CA ASP A 74 -13.64 18.76 1.83
C ASP A 74 -14.67 17.98 0.97
N GLU A 75 -15.96 18.24 1.21
CA GLU A 75 -17.06 17.69 0.41
C GLU A 75 -16.95 18.11 -1.07
N GLY A 76 -16.60 19.38 -1.32
CA GLY A 76 -16.37 19.92 -2.66
C GLY A 76 -15.22 19.23 -3.40
N ILE A 77 -14.13 18.90 -2.70
CA ILE A 77 -13.00 18.13 -3.27
C ILE A 77 -13.47 16.75 -3.73
N VAL A 78 -14.18 16.03 -2.85
CA VAL A 78 -14.71 14.70 -3.15
C VAL A 78 -15.70 14.75 -4.32
N ASN A 79 -16.58 15.77 -4.34
CA ASN A 79 -17.52 15.97 -5.43
C ASN A 79 -16.79 16.24 -6.77
N CYS A 80 -15.72 17.03 -6.76
CA CYS A 80 -14.88 17.22 -7.96
C CYS A 80 -14.29 15.91 -8.47
N TYR A 81 -13.85 15.00 -7.58
CA TYR A 81 -13.32 13.69 -7.99
C TYR A 81 -14.40 12.74 -8.55
N ARG A 82 -15.66 12.94 -8.14
CA ARG A 82 -16.82 12.23 -8.69
C ARG A 82 -17.16 12.72 -10.10
N GLN A 83 -17.06 14.04 -10.33
CA GLN A 83 -17.37 14.66 -11.62
C GLN A 83 -16.39 14.26 -12.70
N ARG A 84 -16.91 13.61 -13.74
CA ARG A 84 -16.13 13.11 -14.89
C ARG A 84 -16.96 13.16 -16.16
N PRO A 85 -16.33 13.12 -17.35
CA PRO A 85 -17.06 12.95 -18.60
C PRO A 85 -17.84 11.63 -18.62
N GLY A 86 -19.11 11.69 -19.03
CA GLY A 86 -19.99 10.52 -19.17
C GLY A 86 -21.11 10.44 -18.14
N PRO A 87 -21.79 9.27 -18.03
CA PRO A 87 -22.89 9.08 -17.09
C PRO A 87 -22.44 9.29 -15.63
N SER A 88 -23.35 9.83 -14.81
CA SER A 88 -23.11 9.95 -13.37
C SER A 88 -22.84 8.59 -12.75
N LYS A 89 -21.79 8.50 -11.94
CA LYS A 89 -21.40 7.31 -11.19
C LYS A 89 -21.35 7.64 -9.69
N PRO A 90 -21.51 6.64 -8.82
CA PRO A 90 -21.23 6.81 -7.40
C PRO A 90 -19.76 7.19 -7.17
N PHE A 91 -19.50 7.78 -6.01
CA PHE A 91 -18.14 7.94 -5.49
C PHE A 91 -17.92 6.98 -4.34
N TYR A 92 -16.89 6.15 -4.39
CA TYR A 92 -16.66 5.16 -3.35
C TYR A 92 -15.74 5.70 -2.25
N ILE A 93 -16.11 5.53 -0.99
CA ILE A 93 -15.25 5.83 0.16
C ILE A 93 -14.94 4.53 0.88
N PHE A 94 -13.66 4.18 0.89
CA PHE A 94 -13.14 2.98 1.52
C PHE A 94 -12.42 3.33 2.82
N ASP A 95 -13.10 3.10 3.94
CA ASP A 95 -12.44 3.13 5.24
C ASP A 95 -11.79 1.77 5.52
N ALA A 96 -10.46 1.76 5.61
CA ALA A 96 -9.67 0.57 5.90
C ALA A 96 -9.99 -0.07 7.27
N ARG A 97 -10.67 0.65 8.17
CA ARG A 97 -10.94 0.20 9.55
C ARG A 97 -12.14 -0.74 9.63
N LYS A 98 -12.24 -1.41 10.78
CA LYS A 98 -13.50 -2.00 11.21
C LYS A 98 -14.48 -0.90 11.58
N SER A 99 -15.76 -1.07 11.27
CA SER A 99 -16.82 -0.10 11.63
C SER A 99 -16.79 0.28 13.13
N LYS A 100 -16.61 -0.70 14.03
CA LYS A 100 -16.45 -0.44 15.47
C LYS A 100 -15.25 0.46 15.81
N ALA A 101 -14.12 0.30 15.12
CA ALA A 101 -12.94 1.13 15.35
C ALA A 101 -13.15 2.57 14.86
N ALA A 102 -13.84 2.74 13.73
CA ALA A 102 -14.20 4.07 13.23
C ALA A 102 -15.21 4.78 14.15
N ALA A 103 -16.22 4.05 14.64
CA ALA A 103 -17.16 4.54 15.64
C ALA A 103 -16.46 4.94 16.95
N GLY A 104 -15.50 4.12 17.42
CA GLY A 104 -14.68 4.45 18.59
C GLY A 104 -13.89 5.76 18.42
N ASN A 105 -13.27 5.98 17.26
CA ASN A 105 -12.61 7.26 16.96
C ASN A 105 -13.59 8.44 17.01
N ARG A 106 -14.81 8.27 16.49
CA ARG A 106 -15.85 9.31 16.50
C ARG A 106 -16.29 9.64 17.91
N LEU A 107 -16.49 8.63 18.75
CA LEU A 107 -16.81 8.83 20.17
C LEU A 107 -15.72 9.60 20.92
N MET A 108 -14.44 9.37 20.58
CA MET A 108 -13.31 10.08 21.17
C MET A 108 -13.05 11.46 20.55
N GLY A 109 -13.84 11.90 19.56
CA GLY A 109 -13.60 13.13 18.81
C GLY A 109 -12.29 13.14 18.01
N LYS A 110 -11.72 11.96 17.72
CA LYS A 110 -10.48 11.80 16.95
C LYS A 110 -10.71 11.71 15.45
N GLY A 111 -11.94 11.95 15.00
CA GLY A 111 -12.41 11.81 13.63
C GLY A 111 -13.41 10.68 13.45
N GLY A 112 -13.87 10.43 12.23
CA GLY A 112 -14.91 9.44 11.97
C GLY A 112 -14.86 8.90 10.55
N VAL A 113 -16.03 8.64 9.98
CA VAL A 113 -16.21 8.29 8.57
C VAL A 113 -17.25 9.22 8.02
N GLU A 114 -17.02 9.67 6.80
CA GLU A 114 -17.95 10.40 5.95
C GLU A 114 -19.36 9.80 6.04
N THR A 115 -20.37 10.61 5.76
CA THR A 115 -21.77 10.16 5.76
C THR A 115 -22.43 10.51 4.44
N SER A 116 -23.39 9.71 4.01
CA SER A 116 -24.09 9.92 2.74
C SER A 116 -24.90 11.21 2.70
N GLU A 117 -25.24 11.79 3.86
CA GLU A 117 -25.96 13.06 3.94
C GLU A 117 -25.08 14.25 3.51
N ASN A 118 -23.79 14.23 3.85
CA ASN A 118 -22.86 15.31 3.53
C ASN A 118 -22.11 15.04 2.21
N TYR A 119 -21.85 13.77 1.89
CA TYR A 119 -21.11 13.37 0.69
C TYR A 119 -22.08 12.79 -0.32
N GLU A 120 -22.70 13.67 -1.11
CA GLU A 120 -23.74 13.29 -2.07
C GLU A 120 -23.24 12.24 -3.08
N GLY A 121 -24.00 11.14 -3.20
CA GLY A 121 -23.69 10.02 -4.09
C GLY A 121 -22.46 9.20 -3.65
N ALA A 122 -21.99 9.38 -2.42
CA ALA A 122 -20.96 8.53 -1.85
C ALA A 122 -21.52 7.17 -1.40
N ILE A 123 -20.80 6.10 -1.72
CA ILE A 123 -21.03 4.74 -1.19
C ILE A 123 -19.86 4.40 -0.28
N ILE A 124 -20.16 4.12 0.99
CA ILE A 124 -19.14 4.01 2.04
C ILE A 124 -18.98 2.55 2.47
N TYR A 125 -17.77 2.01 2.34
CA TYR A 125 -17.43 0.65 2.74
C TYR A 125 -16.42 0.65 3.88
N HIS A 126 -16.71 -0.16 4.90
CA HIS A 126 -15.74 -0.53 5.91
C HIS A 126 -15.06 -1.83 5.50
N LEU A 127 -13.77 -1.74 5.19
CA LEU A 127 -12.98 -2.86 4.67
C LEU A 127 -12.63 -3.90 5.74
N ASN A 128 -12.87 -3.59 7.02
CA ASN A 128 -12.66 -4.49 8.17
C ASN A 128 -11.25 -5.11 8.21
N ILE A 129 -10.22 -4.33 7.85
CA ILE A 129 -8.85 -4.86 7.73
C ILE A 129 -8.29 -5.12 9.13
N ALA A 130 -8.42 -6.36 9.57
CA ALA A 130 -7.61 -6.93 10.63
C ALA A 130 -6.28 -7.44 10.06
N ASN A 131 -6.29 -8.20 8.94
CA ASN A 131 -5.09 -8.82 8.34
C ASN A 131 -5.21 -9.25 6.83
N MET A 132 -6.31 -8.99 6.10
CA MET A 132 -6.53 -9.57 4.74
C MET A 132 -6.62 -8.53 3.60
N TYR A 133 -5.71 -7.55 3.59
CA TYR A 133 -5.65 -6.40 2.65
C TYR A 133 -5.73 -6.77 1.14
N LYS A 134 -5.40 -8.01 0.77
CA LYS A 134 -5.42 -8.53 -0.62
C LYS A 134 -6.82 -8.48 -1.24
N MET A 135 -7.85 -8.85 -0.47
CA MET A 135 -9.26 -8.82 -0.93
C MET A 135 -9.75 -7.41 -1.21
N GLN A 136 -9.42 -6.48 -0.32
CA GLN A 136 -10.02 -5.15 -0.40
C GLN A 136 -9.36 -4.28 -1.46
N ALA A 137 -8.06 -4.49 -1.75
CA ALA A 137 -7.42 -3.87 -2.90
C ALA A 137 -8.04 -4.33 -4.23
N SER A 138 -8.40 -5.62 -4.34
CA SER A 138 -9.10 -6.15 -5.51
C SER A 138 -10.45 -5.48 -5.74
N TYR A 139 -11.22 -5.23 -4.67
CA TYR A 139 -12.49 -4.55 -4.81
C TYR A 139 -12.33 -3.09 -5.30
N GLN A 140 -11.36 -2.35 -4.76
CA GLN A 140 -11.03 -0.99 -5.23
C GLN A 140 -10.63 -0.98 -6.70
N ALA A 141 -9.80 -1.95 -7.13
CA ALA A 141 -9.43 -2.07 -8.53
C ALA A 141 -10.64 -2.31 -9.44
N ARG A 142 -11.60 -3.15 -9.02
CA ARG A 142 -12.83 -3.37 -9.80
C ARG A 142 -13.71 -2.13 -9.89
N VAL A 143 -13.80 -1.32 -8.83
CA VAL A 143 -14.53 -0.04 -8.87
C VAL A 143 -13.91 0.91 -9.91
N LEU A 144 -12.58 1.00 -9.95
CA LEU A 144 -11.88 1.90 -10.85
C LEU A 144 -11.94 1.45 -12.32
N GLU A 145 -11.74 0.16 -12.56
CA GLU A 145 -11.66 -0.44 -13.90
C GLU A 145 -13.04 -0.81 -14.47
N VAL A 146 -13.82 -1.62 -13.75
CA VAL A 146 -15.04 -2.26 -14.30
C VAL A 146 -16.22 -1.32 -14.22
N GLU A 147 -16.43 -0.69 -13.06
CA GLU A 147 -17.53 0.26 -12.90
C GLU A 147 -17.20 1.63 -13.50
N GLY A 148 -15.90 1.88 -13.68
CA GLY A 148 -15.35 3.15 -14.09
C GLY A 148 -15.75 4.25 -13.11
N ALA A 149 -15.69 4.02 -11.79
CA ALA A 149 -16.06 4.96 -10.75
C ALA A 149 -14.84 5.39 -9.91
N SER A 150 -14.87 6.60 -9.35
CA SER A 150 -13.77 7.13 -8.53
C SER A 150 -13.87 6.66 -7.07
N ALA A 151 -12.74 6.62 -6.38
CA ALA A 151 -12.64 6.14 -5.00
C ALA A 151 -11.71 7.02 -4.13
N LEU A 152 -12.11 7.24 -2.88
CA LEU A 152 -11.26 7.74 -1.79
C LEU A 152 -10.94 6.61 -0.83
N VAL A 153 -9.68 6.47 -0.46
CA VAL A 153 -9.22 5.47 0.51
C VAL A 153 -8.60 6.15 1.70
N HIS A 154 -9.07 5.83 2.90
CA HIS A 154 -8.46 6.34 4.13
C HIS A 154 -8.48 5.30 5.25
N CYS A 155 -7.75 5.62 6.32
CA CYS A 155 -7.86 4.92 7.59
C CYS A 155 -7.96 5.98 8.70
N SER A 156 -7.38 5.76 9.89
CA SER A 156 -7.29 6.83 10.90
C SER A 156 -6.37 7.96 10.42
N ASP A 157 -5.10 7.62 10.18
CA ASP A 157 -4.05 8.60 9.86
C ASP A 157 -3.70 8.65 8.36
N GLY A 158 -4.17 7.70 7.55
CA GLY A 158 -3.94 7.74 6.09
C GLY A 158 -2.52 7.37 5.63
N TRP A 159 -1.69 6.75 6.48
CA TRP A 159 -0.29 6.44 6.18
C TRP A 159 0.13 4.96 6.37
N ASP A 160 -0.79 4.09 6.82
CA ASP A 160 -0.52 2.65 7.00
C ASP A 160 -1.33 1.83 6.00
N ARG A 161 -2.50 1.33 6.41
CA ARG A 161 -3.42 0.53 5.57
C ARG A 161 -3.80 1.26 4.28
N THR A 162 -3.88 2.59 4.32
CA THR A 162 -4.13 3.40 3.12
C THR A 162 -3.03 3.20 2.08
N CYS A 163 -1.75 3.25 2.47
CA CYS A 163 -0.62 3.00 1.57
C CYS A 163 -0.72 1.60 0.96
N GLN A 164 -0.96 0.58 1.79
CA GLN A 164 -1.11 -0.80 1.32
C GLN A 164 -2.19 -0.92 0.24
N LEU A 165 -3.39 -0.42 0.53
CA LEU A 165 -4.53 -0.55 -0.36
C LEU A 165 -4.34 0.17 -1.69
N VAL A 166 -3.92 1.44 -1.66
CA VAL A 166 -3.76 2.22 -2.89
C VAL A 166 -2.60 1.72 -3.74
N CYS A 167 -1.54 1.21 -3.13
CA CYS A 167 -0.42 0.62 -3.87
C CYS A 167 -0.81 -0.70 -4.52
N LEU A 168 -1.52 -1.57 -3.80
CA LEU A 168 -1.94 -2.85 -4.35
C LEU A 168 -2.93 -2.67 -5.50
N ALA A 169 -3.89 -1.74 -5.37
CA ALA A 169 -4.78 -1.39 -6.46
C ALA A 169 -3.99 -0.88 -7.68
N GLN A 170 -3.00 0.00 -7.47
CA GLN A 170 -2.14 0.50 -8.54
C GLN A 170 -1.32 -0.61 -9.23
N VAL A 171 -0.71 -1.55 -8.49
CA VAL A 171 0.00 -2.70 -9.08
C VAL A 171 -0.94 -3.58 -9.89
N MET A 172 -2.17 -3.79 -9.40
CA MET A 172 -3.18 -4.56 -10.11
C MET A 172 -3.58 -3.86 -11.41
N LEU A 173 -3.85 -2.56 -11.39
CA LEU A 173 -4.42 -1.81 -12.51
C LEU A 173 -3.42 -1.40 -13.57
N ASP A 174 -2.21 -0.99 -13.16
CA ASP A 174 -1.29 -0.26 -14.04
C ASP A 174 -0.02 -1.09 -14.33
N PRO A 175 0.22 -1.51 -15.59
CA PRO A 175 1.40 -2.26 -15.97
C PRO A 175 2.71 -1.52 -15.68
N HIS A 176 2.70 -0.18 -15.64
CA HIS A 176 3.87 0.61 -15.30
C HIS A 176 4.43 0.19 -13.94
N TYR A 177 3.59 0.03 -12.92
CA TYR A 177 4.02 -0.33 -11.57
C TYR A 177 4.46 -1.79 -11.40
N ARG A 178 4.41 -2.58 -12.48
CA ARG A 178 4.96 -3.95 -12.53
C ARG A 178 6.35 -4.01 -13.17
N THR A 179 6.83 -2.87 -13.68
CA THR A 179 8.24 -2.68 -14.07
C THR A 179 9.11 -2.41 -12.85
N LEU A 180 10.42 -2.69 -12.89
CA LEU A 180 11.35 -2.41 -11.80
C LEU A 180 11.36 -0.90 -11.49
N HIS A 181 11.41 -0.07 -12.52
CA HIS A 181 11.38 1.40 -12.38
C HIS A 181 10.03 1.91 -11.84
N GLY A 182 8.93 1.40 -12.36
CA GLY A 182 7.60 1.81 -11.89
C GLY A 182 7.34 1.33 -10.47
N PHE A 183 7.76 0.13 -10.09
CA PHE A 183 7.65 -0.34 -8.72
C PHE A 183 8.47 0.52 -7.75
N ALA A 184 9.69 0.91 -8.13
CA ALA A 184 10.49 1.87 -7.37
C ALA A 184 9.78 3.22 -7.20
N THR A 185 9.17 3.71 -8.29
CA THR A 185 8.37 4.94 -8.30
C THR A 185 7.16 4.84 -7.37
N LEU A 186 6.43 3.72 -7.39
CA LEU A 186 5.29 3.47 -6.51
C LEU A 186 5.71 3.49 -5.04
N VAL A 187 6.82 2.83 -4.70
CA VAL A 187 7.34 2.78 -3.34
C VAL A 187 7.80 4.17 -2.87
N GLU A 188 8.57 4.90 -3.67
CA GLU A 188 8.97 6.26 -3.31
C GLU A 188 7.75 7.19 -3.17
N LYS A 189 6.80 7.12 -4.12
CA LYS A 189 5.59 7.94 -4.10
C LYS A 189 4.70 7.65 -2.89
N ASP A 190 4.11 6.46 -2.84
CA ASP A 190 3.01 6.16 -1.91
C ASP A 190 3.44 5.70 -0.52
N TRP A 191 4.72 5.33 -0.34
CA TRP A 191 5.27 4.95 0.96
C TRP A 191 6.25 5.98 1.51
N CYS A 192 7.26 6.39 0.73
CA CYS A 192 8.26 7.33 1.24
C CYS A 192 7.71 8.76 1.33
N LEU A 193 7.21 9.31 0.22
CA LEU A 193 6.78 10.71 0.14
C LEU A 193 5.46 10.94 0.86
N PHE A 194 4.52 10.00 0.78
CA PHE A 194 3.26 10.05 1.53
C PHE A 194 3.39 9.75 3.02
N GLY A 195 4.61 9.57 3.55
CA GLY A 195 4.89 9.65 4.98
C GLY A 195 4.44 8.44 5.79
N HIS A 196 4.57 7.22 5.26
CA HIS A 196 4.44 6.01 6.07
C HIS A 196 5.45 6.07 7.24
N LYS A 197 5.00 5.76 8.45
CA LYS A 197 5.84 5.82 9.66
C LYS A 197 6.80 4.65 9.70
N ARG A 198 8.08 4.94 9.86
CA ARG A 198 9.19 3.98 9.79
C ARG A 198 9.90 3.90 11.12
N LEU A 199 10.88 3.01 11.21
CA LEU A 199 11.78 2.96 12.35
C LEU A 199 12.56 4.27 12.39
N GLY A 200 12.31 5.09 13.41
CA GLY A 200 13.13 6.27 13.71
C GLY A 200 14.61 5.88 13.85
N GLY A 201 15.51 6.80 13.51
CA GLY A 201 16.96 6.54 13.42
C GLY A 201 17.64 6.02 14.70
N ASN A 202 16.96 6.01 15.85
CA ASN A 202 17.48 5.53 17.12
C ASN A 202 17.07 4.08 17.42
N ARG A 203 17.69 3.15 16.68
CA ARG A 203 17.35 1.71 16.63
C ARG A 203 17.42 0.95 17.97
N GLY A 204 18.12 1.49 18.98
CA GLY A 204 18.42 0.76 20.22
C GLY A 204 17.61 1.14 21.47
N LYS A 205 16.89 2.27 21.49
CA LYS A 205 16.29 2.81 22.73
C LYS A 205 14.85 3.34 22.58
N ASP A 206 14.22 3.18 21.42
CA ASP A 206 12.88 3.73 21.20
C ASP A 206 11.77 2.79 21.70
N PRO A 207 11.04 3.13 22.79
CA PRO A 207 9.88 2.36 23.26
C PRO A 207 8.73 2.29 22.23
N MET A 208 8.77 3.12 21.17
CA MET A 208 7.82 3.05 20.05
C MET A 208 8.01 1.78 19.19
N ARG A 209 9.15 1.10 19.28
CA ARG A 209 9.46 -0.11 18.49
C ARG A 209 8.48 -1.26 18.75
N ALA A 210 8.01 -1.40 19.98
CA ALA A 210 6.97 -2.38 20.37
C ALA A 210 5.58 -2.05 19.80
N LYS A 211 5.35 -0.83 19.33
CA LYS A 211 4.09 -0.39 18.71
C LYS A 211 4.11 -0.46 17.18
N MET A 212 5.24 -0.81 16.57
CA MET A 212 5.36 -0.87 15.12
C MET A 212 4.83 -2.17 14.55
N SER A 213 3.99 -2.04 13.53
CA SER A 213 3.43 -3.16 12.77
C SER A 213 4.19 -3.32 11.45
N PRO A 214 4.42 -4.55 10.94
CA PRO A 214 5.18 -4.80 9.71
C PRO A 214 4.38 -4.45 8.43
N ILE A 215 3.83 -3.23 8.36
CA ILE A 215 2.86 -2.79 7.33
C ILE A 215 3.49 -2.77 5.94
N PHE A 216 4.69 -2.21 5.78
CA PHE A 216 5.37 -2.22 4.47
C PHE A 216 5.80 -3.63 4.05
N PHE A 217 6.25 -4.45 5.01
CA PHE A 217 6.58 -5.85 4.73
C PHE A 217 5.35 -6.65 4.28
N GLN A 218 4.20 -6.46 4.92
CA GLN A 218 2.93 -7.05 4.49
C GLN A 218 2.56 -6.65 3.04
N PHE A 219 2.89 -5.41 2.63
CA PHE A 219 2.73 -5.01 1.24
C PHE A 219 3.66 -5.77 0.30
N LEU A 220 4.94 -5.96 0.66
CA LEU A 220 5.86 -6.78 -0.12
C LEU A 220 5.40 -8.24 -0.23
N ASP A 221 4.90 -8.84 0.85
CA ASP A 221 4.27 -10.18 0.83
C ASP A 221 3.09 -10.21 -0.15
N ALA A 222 2.26 -9.17 -0.14
CA ALA A 222 1.14 -9.05 -1.06
C ALA A 222 1.58 -9.04 -2.53
N VAL A 223 2.63 -8.30 -2.84
CA VAL A 223 3.22 -8.25 -4.18
C VAL A 223 3.84 -9.60 -4.53
N PHE A 224 4.49 -10.28 -3.58
CA PHE A 224 4.96 -11.66 -3.76
C PHE A 224 3.82 -12.63 -4.11
N GLN A 225 2.64 -12.50 -3.51
CA GLN A 225 1.48 -13.32 -3.92
C GLN A 225 1.05 -13.05 -5.36
N MET A 226 1.05 -11.77 -5.78
CA MET A 226 0.72 -11.41 -7.16
C MET A 226 1.76 -11.97 -8.13
N LEU A 227 3.05 -11.82 -7.82
CA LEU A 227 4.15 -12.38 -8.59
C LEU A 227 4.04 -13.90 -8.69
N SER A 228 3.66 -14.58 -7.60
CA SER A 228 3.47 -16.03 -7.55
C SER A 228 2.30 -16.54 -8.41
N GLN A 229 1.26 -15.72 -8.61
CA GLN A 229 0.09 -16.05 -9.42
C GLN A 229 0.25 -15.63 -10.89
N PHE A 230 1.03 -14.58 -11.14
CA PHE A 230 1.26 -13.99 -12.46
C PHE A 230 2.77 -13.84 -12.74
N PRO A 231 3.52 -14.95 -12.86
CA PRO A 231 4.99 -14.93 -12.90
C PRO A 231 5.57 -14.07 -14.02
N ASN A 232 4.90 -14.01 -15.18
CA ASN A 232 5.39 -13.26 -16.34
C ASN A 232 4.90 -11.80 -16.36
N ALA A 233 4.03 -11.38 -15.45
CA ALA A 233 3.43 -10.05 -15.47
C ALA A 233 4.30 -8.97 -14.79
N PHE A 234 5.41 -9.36 -14.15
CA PHE A 234 6.33 -8.49 -13.42
C PHE A 234 7.71 -8.52 -14.06
N GLU A 235 8.29 -7.35 -14.30
CA GLU A 235 9.64 -7.19 -14.84
C GLU A 235 10.69 -7.53 -13.79
N PHE A 236 10.39 -7.34 -12.51
CA PHE A 236 11.25 -7.71 -11.41
C PHE A 236 10.91 -9.12 -10.89
N ASN A 237 11.92 -9.82 -10.38
CA ASN A 237 11.78 -11.14 -9.78
C ASN A 237 11.69 -11.07 -8.25
N GLU A 238 11.59 -12.23 -7.60
CA GLU A 238 11.49 -12.33 -6.13
C GLU A 238 12.71 -11.74 -5.39
N HIS A 239 13.92 -11.80 -5.97
CA HIS A 239 15.12 -11.23 -5.35
C HIS A 239 15.01 -9.72 -5.15
N CYS A 240 14.27 -9.02 -6.01
CA CYS A 240 13.97 -7.60 -5.82
C CYS A 240 13.16 -7.39 -4.52
N LEU A 241 12.11 -8.19 -4.31
CA LEU A 241 11.27 -8.11 -3.12
C LEU A 241 12.03 -8.49 -1.84
N LEU A 242 12.88 -9.53 -1.90
CA LEU A 242 13.74 -9.94 -0.78
C LEU A 242 14.75 -8.84 -0.41
N HIS A 243 15.37 -8.21 -1.40
CA HIS A 243 16.31 -7.10 -1.17
C HIS A 243 15.62 -5.94 -0.46
N LEU A 244 14.41 -5.56 -0.90
CA LEU A 244 13.63 -4.51 -0.25
C LEU A 244 13.21 -4.90 1.16
N ALA A 245 12.78 -6.14 1.39
CA ALA A 245 12.41 -6.62 2.72
C ALA A 245 13.59 -6.57 3.71
N ASN A 246 14.77 -7.03 3.28
CA ASN A 246 16.01 -6.98 4.07
C ASN A 246 16.52 -5.54 4.29
N ALA A 247 16.25 -4.63 3.34
CA ALA A 247 16.58 -3.21 3.47
C ALA A 247 15.84 -2.51 4.63
N LEU A 248 14.68 -3.04 5.06
CA LEU A 248 13.88 -2.45 6.14
C LEU A 248 14.56 -2.52 7.51
N THR A 249 15.42 -3.51 7.72
CA THR A 249 16.05 -3.77 9.02
C THR A 249 17.57 -3.67 8.99
N SER A 250 18.20 -3.86 7.83
CA SER A 250 19.66 -3.71 7.67
C SER A 250 20.12 -2.28 7.97
N GLY A 251 19.33 -1.31 7.50
CA GLY A 251 19.61 0.12 7.54
C GLY A 251 20.98 0.50 6.96
N LEU A 252 21.31 -0.18 5.87
CA LEU A 252 22.38 0.16 4.92
C LEU A 252 22.00 1.33 4.02
N TYR A 253 20.69 1.54 3.79
CA TYR A 253 20.16 2.51 2.85
C TYR A 253 19.39 3.63 3.55
N GLY A 254 19.40 4.81 2.95
CA GLY A 254 18.58 5.93 3.43
C GLY A 254 17.17 5.99 2.84
N THR A 255 16.81 5.07 1.94
CA THR A 255 15.47 5.07 1.32
C THR A 255 14.36 4.92 2.36
N PHE A 256 14.58 4.09 3.38
CA PHE A 256 13.58 3.74 4.40
C PHE A 256 13.82 4.40 5.77
N VAL A 257 14.57 5.51 5.82
CA VAL A 257 14.74 6.29 7.06
C VAL A 257 13.80 7.49 7.12
N TYR A 258 13.50 7.94 8.35
CA TYR A 258 12.57 9.03 8.68
C TYR A 258 11.12 8.79 8.23
N ASP A 259 10.23 9.65 8.71
CA ASP A 259 8.77 9.47 8.62
C ASP A 259 8.06 10.40 7.61
N SER A 260 8.80 11.30 6.97
CA SER A 260 8.25 12.21 5.96
C SER A 260 9.32 12.75 5.02
N TYR A 261 8.89 13.28 3.88
CA TYR A 261 9.74 14.02 2.96
C TYR A 261 10.48 15.17 3.67
N GLN A 262 9.78 15.96 4.50
CA GLN A 262 10.38 17.09 5.22
C GLN A 262 11.53 16.65 6.13
N GLN A 263 11.34 15.57 6.89
CA GLN A 263 12.41 15.03 7.74
C GLN A 263 13.61 14.54 6.92
N ARG A 264 13.36 13.87 5.79
CA ARG A 264 14.43 13.39 4.88
C ARG A 264 15.21 14.55 4.26
N LYS A 265 14.52 15.63 3.88
CA LYS A 265 15.09 16.86 3.32
C LYS A 265 15.98 17.56 4.36
N LEU A 266 15.44 17.83 5.55
CA LEU A 266 16.18 18.47 6.66
C LEU A 266 17.40 17.68 7.10
N ALA A 267 17.32 16.34 7.10
CA ALA A 267 18.44 15.48 7.47
C ALA A 267 19.50 15.33 6.36
N GLY A 268 19.24 15.82 5.15
CA GLY A 268 20.13 15.67 4.00
C GLY A 268 20.28 14.21 3.55
N VAL A 269 19.22 13.40 3.63
CA VAL A 269 19.29 11.95 3.36
C VAL A 269 19.84 11.67 1.96
N ALA A 270 19.39 12.40 0.96
CA ALA A 270 19.78 12.20 -0.43
C ALA A 270 21.30 12.39 -0.68
N SER A 271 21.96 13.27 0.08
CA SER A 271 23.40 13.52 -0.05
C SER A 271 24.26 12.71 0.92
N ARG A 272 23.67 12.16 1.99
CA ARG A 272 24.41 11.49 3.06
C ARG A 272 24.27 9.97 3.08
N THR A 273 23.41 9.41 2.22
CA THR A 273 23.09 7.98 2.23
C THR A 273 22.94 7.42 0.82
N VAL A 274 23.06 6.11 0.70
CA VAL A 274 22.80 5.39 -0.55
C VAL A 274 21.34 4.98 -0.63
N SER A 275 20.77 5.06 -1.84
CA SER A 275 19.41 4.59 -2.12
C SER A 275 19.37 3.06 -2.23
N VAL A 276 18.30 2.43 -1.73
CA VAL A 276 18.04 0.99 -1.91
C VAL A 276 17.92 0.59 -3.37
N TRP A 277 17.58 1.54 -4.24
CA TRP A 277 17.45 1.35 -5.69
C TRP A 277 18.81 1.34 -6.40
N THR A 278 19.88 1.87 -5.79
CA THR A 278 21.20 1.96 -6.42
C THR A 278 21.76 0.58 -6.79
N PRO A 279 21.79 -0.42 -5.89
CA PRO A 279 22.20 -1.78 -6.26
C PRO A 279 21.28 -2.45 -7.28
N LEU A 280 19.97 -2.17 -7.23
CA LEU A 280 19.00 -2.70 -8.18
C LEU A 280 19.27 -2.22 -9.59
N CYS A 281 19.63 -0.94 -9.76
CA CYS A 281 20.03 -0.40 -11.05
C CYS A 281 21.41 -0.91 -11.50
N ALA A 282 22.37 -1.01 -10.57
CA ALA A 282 23.74 -1.42 -10.89
C ALA A 282 23.87 -2.90 -11.27
N ALA A 283 23.01 -3.77 -10.70
CA ALA A 283 23.00 -5.21 -10.95
C ALA A 283 21.63 -5.69 -11.44
N ALA A 284 21.00 -4.92 -12.34
CA ALA A 284 19.62 -5.15 -12.78
C ALA A 284 19.37 -6.59 -13.25
N SER A 285 20.31 -7.23 -13.97
CA SER A 285 20.16 -8.60 -14.45
C SER A 285 19.86 -9.63 -13.35
N PHE A 286 20.28 -9.40 -12.12
CA PHE A 286 19.98 -10.27 -10.97
C PHE A 286 18.55 -10.09 -10.45
N PHE A 287 17.96 -8.91 -10.65
CA PHE A 287 16.65 -8.54 -10.13
C PHE A 287 15.54 -8.58 -11.18
N LEU A 288 15.90 -8.72 -12.46
CA LEU A 288 14.95 -8.79 -13.57
C LEU A 288 14.47 -10.22 -13.79
N ASN A 289 13.23 -10.33 -14.25
CA ASN A 289 12.58 -11.55 -14.65
C ASN A 289 12.80 -11.76 -16.16
N PRO A 290 13.55 -12.80 -16.58
CA PRO A 290 13.81 -13.06 -18.00
C PRO A 290 12.54 -13.44 -18.77
N ASP A 291 11.51 -13.93 -18.08
CA ASP A 291 10.24 -14.36 -18.68
C ASP A 291 9.18 -13.24 -18.67
N TYR A 292 9.58 -11.99 -18.38
CA TYR A 292 8.65 -10.86 -18.32
C TYR A 292 7.99 -10.60 -19.67
N THR A 293 6.66 -10.61 -19.67
CA THR A 293 5.81 -10.21 -20.79
C THR A 293 4.79 -9.18 -20.29
N PRO A 294 4.81 -7.93 -20.78
CA PRO A 294 3.88 -6.90 -20.34
C PRO A 294 2.41 -7.32 -20.49
N VAL A 295 1.68 -7.37 -19.38
CA VAL A 295 0.23 -7.58 -19.37
C VAL A 295 -0.45 -6.22 -19.32
N VAL A 296 -1.10 -5.78 -20.42
CA VAL A 296 -1.65 -4.41 -20.56
C VAL A 296 -2.83 -4.14 -19.62
N GLY A 297 -3.62 -5.16 -19.28
CA GLY A 297 -4.82 -5.02 -18.45
C GLY A 297 -4.58 -5.24 -16.95
N PRO A 298 -5.67 -5.17 -16.16
CA PRO A 298 -5.63 -5.42 -14.73
C PRO A 298 -5.28 -6.88 -14.39
N LEU A 299 -4.55 -7.09 -13.30
CA LEU A 299 -4.34 -8.41 -12.70
C LEU A 299 -5.40 -8.70 -11.64
N TRP A 300 -6.25 -9.70 -11.87
CA TRP A 300 -7.29 -10.12 -10.92
C TRP A 300 -6.80 -11.24 -10.01
N VAL A 301 -6.25 -10.84 -8.87
CA VAL A 301 -5.62 -11.75 -7.91
C VAL A 301 -6.63 -12.67 -7.23
N TRP A 302 -6.26 -13.93 -7.08
CA TRP A 302 -6.98 -14.91 -6.29
C TRP A 302 -6.57 -14.81 -4.83
N THR A 303 -7.55 -14.67 -3.98
CA THR A 303 -7.40 -14.19 -2.60
C THR A 303 -7.92 -15.19 -1.58
N GLY A 304 -8.48 -16.31 -2.04
CA GLY A 304 -8.80 -17.46 -1.20
C GLY A 304 -7.53 -18.02 -0.57
N HIS A 305 -7.64 -18.54 0.65
CA HIS A 305 -6.52 -19.07 1.42
C HIS A 305 -5.72 -20.15 0.67
N GLN A 306 -6.37 -20.95 -0.18
CA GLN A 306 -5.73 -21.96 -1.03
C GLN A 306 -4.81 -21.37 -2.11
N ALA A 307 -5.04 -20.13 -2.52
CA ALA A 307 -4.23 -19.44 -3.53
C ALA A 307 -3.02 -18.69 -2.92
N LEU A 308 -2.95 -18.59 -1.59
CA LEU A 308 -1.88 -17.88 -0.89
C LEU A 308 -0.74 -18.84 -0.57
N LYS A 309 0.48 -18.42 -0.87
CA LYS A 309 1.71 -19.17 -0.58
C LYS A 309 2.44 -18.52 0.58
N LEU A 310 3.03 -19.33 1.46
CA LEU A 310 4.03 -18.84 2.40
C LEU A 310 5.24 -18.32 1.60
N TRP A 311 5.72 -17.12 1.92
CA TRP A 311 6.94 -16.60 1.31
C TRP A 311 8.18 -17.26 1.92
N THR A 312 8.44 -18.50 1.51
CA THR A 312 9.45 -19.39 2.11
C THR A 312 10.85 -18.79 2.05
N ASN A 313 11.23 -18.17 0.93
CA ASN A 313 12.57 -17.60 0.77
C ASN A 313 12.84 -16.39 1.67
N TYR A 314 11.80 -15.79 2.27
CA TYR A 314 11.96 -14.79 3.32
C TYR A 314 11.83 -15.40 4.71
N PHE A 315 10.71 -16.08 4.99
CA PHE A 315 10.40 -16.57 6.35
C PHE A 315 11.27 -17.74 6.80
N LEU A 316 11.82 -18.52 5.86
CA LEU A 316 12.69 -19.66 6.14
C LEU A 316 14.14 -19.43 5.70
N GLN A 317 14.52 -18.17 5.43
CA GLN A 317 15.86 -17.83 4.91
C GLN A 317 17.03 -18.19 5.84
N HIS A 318 16.75 -18.41 7.13
CA HIS A 318 17.73 -18.81 8.15
C HIS A 318 17.50 -20.24 8.66
N HIS A 319 16.54 -20.97 8.08
CA HIS A 319 16.30 -22.35 8.46
C HIS A 319 17.33 -23.23 7.76
N GLU A 320 18.20 -23.89 8.53
CA GLU A 320 19.04 -24.94 7.98
C GLU A 320 18.14 -26.06 7.47
N LEU A 321 18.09 -26.26 6.15
CA LEU A 321 17.54 -27.49 5.61
C LEU A 321 18.45 -28.61 6.13
N GLN A 322 18.01 -29.35 7.14
CA GLN A 322 18.65 -30.61 7.49
C GLN A 322 18.56 -31.49 6.24
N THR A 323 19.64 -31.54 5.46
CA THR A 323 19.79 -32.58 4.45
C THR A 323 19.87 -33.89 5.20
N THR A 324 18.74 -34.58 5.35
CA THR A 324 18.74 -35.98 5.75
C THR A 324 19.55 -36.73 4.70
N ARG A 325 20.78 -37.10 5.07
CA ARG A 325 21.59 -38.05 4.31
C ARG A 325 20.90 -39.40 4.37
N VAL A 326 19.95 -39.65 3.47
CA VAL A 326 19.51 -41.01 3.17
C VAL A 326 20.56 -41.60 2.23
N ALA A 327 21.37 -42.50 2.79
CA ALA A 327 22.24 -43.45 2.10
C ALA A 327 22.68 -43.08 0.66
N GLY A 328 23.69 -42.22 0.53
CA GLY A 328 24.63 -42.29 -0.59
C GLY A 328 24.26 -41.67 -1.94
N LYS A 329 23.17 -40.89 -2.08
CA LYS A 329 22.94 -40.11 -3.32
C LYS A 329 22.81 -38.62 -3.02
N SER A 330 23.73 -37.84 -3.59
CA SER A 330 23.64 -36.38 -3.65
C SER A 330 22.53 -36.00 -4.62
N LEU A 331 21.46 -35.39 -4.13
CA LEU A 331 20.48 -34.67 -4.93
C LEU A 331 20.88 -33.19 -4.91
N THR A 332 21.13 -32.64 -6.09
CA THR A 332 21.41 -31.21 -6.28
C THR A 332 20.21 -30.35 -5.86
N PRO A 333 20.42 -29.16 -5.27
CA PRO A 333 19.35 -28.27 -4.86
C PRO A 333 18.76 -27.55 -6.08
N SER A 334 17.96 -28.27 -6.86
CA SER A 334 17.19 -27.76 -7.99
C SER A 334 15.96 -28.66 -8.19
N ALA A 335 15.13 -28.73 -7.16
CA ALA A 335 13.75 -29.17 -7.30
C ALA A 335 12.94 -28.50 -6.20
N SER A 336 11.87 -27.83 -6.61
CA SER A 336 11.00 -27.02 -5.79
C SER A 336 10.43 -27.77 -4.58
N LEU A 337 10.29 -27.05 -3.46
CA LEU A 337 9.62 -27.46 -2.22
C LEU A 337 8.22 -28.09 -2.42
N THR A 338 7.60 -27.90 -3.59
CA THR A 338 6.33 -28.51 -3.99
C THR A 338 6.39 -30.05 -4.02
N SER A 339 7.49 -30.67 -4.43
CA SER A 339 7.51 -32.14 -4.56
C SER A 339 7.63 -32.89 -3.24
N ALA A 340 8.15 -32.23 -2.18
CA ALA A 340 8.34 -32.86 -0.87
C ALA A 340 7.06 -32.89 -0.02
N LEU A 341 6.12 -31.97 -0.28
CA LEU A 341 4.85 -31.90 0.43
C LEU A 341 3.83 -32.91 -0.11
N ASP A 342 3.87 -33.27 -1.39
CA ASP A 342 2.99 -34.29 -1.97
C ASP A 342 3.30 -35.71 -1.44
N THR A 343 4.54 -35.98 -1.07
CA THR A 343 4.95 -37.28 -0.48
C THR A 343 4.50 -37.50 0.96
N LEU A 344 4.05 -36.45 1.66
CA LEU A 344 3.56 -36.56 3.05
C LEU A 344 2.05 -36.88 3.14
N SER A 345 1.36 -36.98 2.00
CA SER A 345 -0.10 -37.21 1.95
C SER A 345 -0.51 -38.69 1.79
N THR A 346 0.43 -39.64 1.72
CA THR A 346 0.10 -41.06 1.41
C THR A 346 0.32 -42.04 2.56
N HIS A 347 0.45 -41.58 3.81
CA HIS A 347 0.40 -42.51 4.95
C HIS A 347 -1.06 -42.70 5.40
N GLU A 348 -1.72 -43.71 4.84
CA GLU A 348 -2.88 -44.33 5.48
C GLU A 348 -2.47 -44.89 6.85
N PRO A 349 -3.31 -44.77 7.89
CA PRO A 349 -3.07 -45.42 9.16
C PRO A 349 -3.32 -46.93 9.03
N SER A 350 -2.36 -47.76 9.45
CA SER A 350 -2.61 -49.20 9.60
C SER A 350 -3.51 -49.46 10.82
N PRO A 351 -4.44 -50.42 10.76
CA PRO A 351 -5.27 -50.79 11.89
C PRO A 351 -4.49 -51.65 12.90
N GLU A 352 -4.77 -51.38 14.19
CA GLU A 352 -4.58 -52.24 15.38
C GLU A 352 -3.16 -52.72 15.75
N GLU A 353 -2.63 -52.19 16.87
CA GLU A 353 -2.49 -52.88 18.18
C GLU A 353 -2.11 -51.88 19.29
#